data_AF-A0A9W7PND7-F1
#
_entry.id   AF-A0A9W7PND7-F1
#
_cell.length_a   1.000
_cell.length_b   1.000
_cell.length_c   1.000
_cell.angle_alpha   90.00
_cell.angle_beta   90.00
_cell.angle_gamma   90.00
#
_symmetry.space_group_name_H-M   'P 1'
#
loop_
_entity.id
_entity.type
_entity.pdbx_description
1 polymer ?
#
loop_
_entity_poly.entity_id
_entity_poly.type
_entity_poly.pdbx_seq_one_letter_code
_entity_poly.pdbx_strand_id
1 'polypeptide(L)'
;MKTLFKIIGILAGMAVIGVGLTYGMLYYLNNSKPAAKKASPAAPAVEVLADSNVKAEDAKLLENGNYSLPNSGFNKNFKWTDENIQTALHEMAHQKAKADQKWGYIFITQERIESLIDIVKSNDLVQGSTYVEILERWKQGKYEKVDADHNKIWKLQSGNLGEGKGVMSEAEQKELINQVFMNKGT
;
A
#
# COMPACT_ATOMS: atom_id res chain seq x y z
N MET A 1 -45.97 13.03 44.96
CA MET A 1 -44.62 12.94 45.56
C MET A 1 -43.86 11.65 45.23
N LYS A 2 -44.47 10.45 45.24
CA LYS A 2 -43.74 9.18 44.99
C LYS A 2 -43.24 8.95 43.55
N THR A 3 -43.74 9.70 42.55
CA THR A 3 -43.31 9.59 41.14
C THR A 3 -42.17 10.53 40.76
N LEU A 4 -41.99 11.65 41.48
CA LEU A 4 -40.91 12.63 41.22
C LEU A 4 -39.53 12.10 41.69
N PHE A 5 -39.49 11.36 42.81
CA PHE A 5 -38.27 10.74 43.33
C PHE A 5 -37.73 9.58 42.46
N LYS A 6 -38.60 8.93 41.66
CA LYS A 6 -38.16 7.84 40.75
C LYS A 6 -37.42 8.37 39.51
N ILE A 7 -37.76 9.55 39.00
CA ILE A 7 -37.14 10.14 37.80
C ILE A 7 -35.77 10.75 38.13
N ILE A 8 -35.62 11.39 39.29
CA ILE A 8 -34.33 11.94 39.76
C ILE A 8 -33.34 10.81 40.06
N GLY A 9 -33.80 9.68 40.61
CA GLY A 9 -32.97 8.50 40.83
C GLY A 9 -32.45 7.85 39.53
N ILE A 10 -33.23 7.88 38.45
CA ILE A 10 -32.83 7.35 37.14
C ILE A 10 -31.80 8.26 36.45
N LEU A 11 -31.97 9.59 36.54
CA LEU A 11 -31.01 10.55 35.97
C LEU A 11 -29.68 10.58 36.76
N ALA A 12 -29.72 10.49 38.08
CA ALA A 12 -28.52 10.36 38.91
C ALA A 12 -27.79 9.02 38.67
N GLY A 13 -28.54 7.93 38.47
CA GLY A 13 -27.98 6.62 38.11
C GLY A 13 -27.27 6.63 36.75
N MET A 14 -27.84 7.28 35.73
CA MET A 14 -27.19 7.41 34.41
C MET A 14 -25.93 8.29 34.44
N ALA A 15 -25.91 9.35 35.27
CA ALA A 15 -24.71 10.18 35.44
C ALA A 15 -23.56 9.41 36.14
N VAL A 16 -23.86 8.59 37.15
CA VAL A 16 -22.86 7.75 37.84
C VAL A 16 -22.33 6.65 36.93
N ILE A 17 -23.18 6.04 36.09
CA ILE A 17 -22.76 5.07 35.07
C ILE A 17 -21.88 5.73 34.00
N GLY A 18 -22.22 6.94 33.54
CA GLY A 18 -21.42 7.69 32.56
C GLY A 18 -20.02 8.08 33.06
N VAL A 19 -19.92 8.51 34.32
CA VAL A 19 -18.62 8.84 34.95
C VAL A 19 -17.82 7.57 35.25
N GLY A 20 -18.47 6.48 35.69
CA GLY A 20 -17.81 5.18 35.90
C GLY A 20 -17.25 4.56 34.61
N LEU A 21 -17.99 4.67 33.49
CA LEU A 21 -17.53 4.18 32.18
C LEU A 21 -16.37 5.01 31.63
N THR A 22 -16.41 6.33 31.77
CA THR A 22 -15.33 7.21 31.31
C THR A 22 -14.07 7.07 32.16
N TYR A 23 -14.20 7.01 33.48
CA TYR A 23 -13.07 6.81 34.39
C TYR A 23 -12.51 5.38 34.29
N GLY A 24 -13.37 4.37 34.14
CA GLY A 24 -12.97 2.99 33.89
C GLY A 24 -12.23 2.84 32.55
N MET A 25 -12.67 3.55 31.51
CA MET A 25 -11.99 3.57 30.21
C MET A 25 -10.65 4.30 30.26
N LEU A 26 -10.56 5.44 30.95
CA LEU A 26 -9.29 6.14 31.16
C LEU A 26 -8.30 5.33 32.01
N TYR A 27 -8.79 4.67 33.07
CA TYR A 27 -7.98 3.77 33.89
C TYR A 27 -7.52 2.55 33.08
N TYR A 28 -8.39 1.97 32.25
CA TYR A 28 -8.01 0.89 31.33
C TYR A 28 -6.99 1.35 30.29
N LEU A 29 -7.13 2.55 29.69
CA LEU A 29 -6.17 3.08 28.72
C LEU A 29 -4.83 3.48 29.36
N ASN A 30 -4.83 3.90 30.63
CA ASN A 30 -3.62 4.32 31.35
C ASN A 30 -2.87 3.15 31.99
N ASN A 31 -3.57 2.10 32.43
CA ASN A 31 -2.98 0.94 33.11
C ASN A 31 -2.86 -0.30 32.23
N SER A 32 -3.58 -0.37 31.11
CA SER A 32 -3.15 -1.25 30.02
C SER A 32 -1.86 -0.64 29.50
N LYS A 33 -0.72 -1.32 29.71
CA LYS A 33 0.44 -1.14 28.84
C LYS A 33 -0.11 -1.04 27.42
N PRO A 34 0.32 -0.08 26.58
CA PRO A 34 -0.13 -0.06 25.20
C PRO A 34 0.14 -1.46 24.70
N ALA A 35 -0.92 -2.25 24.51
CA ALA A 35 -0.85 -3.45 23.72
C ALA A 35 -0.35 -2.86 22.43
N ALA A 36 0.93 -3.07 22.14
CA ALA A 36 1.56 -2.57 20.96
C ALA A 36 0.52 -2.85 19.89
N LYS A 37 -0.08 -1.79 19.31
CA LYS A 37 -0.73 -1.92 18.02
C LYS A 37 0.28 -2.77 17.30
N LYS A 38 -0.07 -4.00 16.92
CA LYS A 38 0.83 -4.80 16.11
C LYS A 38 1.17 -3.83 15.00
N ALA A 39 2.39 -3.29 15.04
CA ALA A 39 3.00 -2.72 13.89
C ALA A 39 2.83 -3.88 12.93
N SER A 40 1.95 -3.70 11.95
CA SER A 40 1.97 -4.60 10.81
C SER A 40 3.44 -4.66 10.45
N PRO A 41 4.09 -5.84 10.45
CA PRO A 41 5.50 -5.90 10.18
C PRO A 41 5.69 -5.43 8.73
N ALA A 42 5.89 -4.14 8.54
CA ALA A 42 6.52 -3.62 7.35
C ALA A 42 7.97 -4.08 7.42
N ALA A 43 8.44 -4.70 6.33
CA ALA A 43 9.76 -5.31 6.12
C ALA A 43 9.94 -6.70 6.76
N PRO A 44 9.36 -7.74 6.12
CA PRO A 44 10.23 -8.78 5.53
C PRO A 44 9.84 -9.27 4.12
N ALA A 45 8.72 -8.83 3.53
CA ALA A 45 8.23 -9.39 2.25
C ALA A 45 8.73 -8.62 0.99
N VAL A 46 8.95 -7.31 1.10
CA VAL A 46 9.37 -6.45 -0.03
C VAL A 46 10.76 -6.82 -0.55
N GLU A 47 11.63 -7.31 0.33
CA GLU A 47 13.00 -7.75 0.00
C GLU A 47 13.03 -9.12 -0.73
N VAL A 48 11.88 -9.78 -0.92
CA VAL A 48 11.79 -11.13 -1.51
C VAL A 48 11.35 -11.11 -2.98
N LEU A 49 10.66 -10.06 -3.45
CA LEU A 49 10.07 -10.05 -4.79
C LEU A 49 10.99 -9.41 -5.84
N ALA A 50 11.40 -8.15 -5.63
CA ALA A 50 12.22 -7.41 -6.57
C ALA A 50 13.71 -7.66 -6.29
N ASP A 51 14.50 -7.92 -7.33
CA ASP A 51 15.95 -8.06 -7.20
C ASP A 51 16.55 -6.75 -6.67
N SER A 52 17.13 -6.80 -5.46
CA SER A 52 17.64 -5.64 -4.70
C SER A 52 19.09 -5.28 -5.06
N ASN A 53 19.69 -5.99 -6.01
CA ASN A 53 21.11 -5.82 -6.37
C ASN A 53 21.40 -4.59 -7.24
N VAL A 54 20.38 -3.81 -7.60
CA VAL A 54 20.50 -2.63 -8.46
C VAL A 54 20.12 -1.36 -7.71
N LYS A 55 20.89 -0.30 -7.98
CA LYS A 55 20.72 1.02 -7.36
C LYS A 55 19.81 1.88 -8.22
N ALA A 56 18.80 2.51 -7.62
CA ALA A 56 17.85 3.33 -8.38
C ALA A 56 18.53 4.51 -9.08
N GLU A 57 19.64 5.01 -8.53
CA GLU A 57 20.45 6.09 -9.07
C GLU A 57 21.04 5.78 -10.46
N ASP A 58 21.22 4.50 -10.78
CA ASP A 58 21.73 4.05 -12.08
C ASP A 58 20.64 4.02 -13.17
N ALA A 59 19.39 4.29 -12.80
CA ALA A 59 18.26 4.22 -13.70
C ALA A 59 18.22 5.38 -14.70
N LYS A 60 17.87 5.09 -15.95
CA LYS A 60 17.79 6.06 -17.05
C LYS A 60 16.35 6.26 -17.49
N LEU A 61 15.91 7.51 -17.65
CA LEU A 61 14.59 7.80 -18.18
C LEU A 61 14.52 7.46 -19.67
N LEU A 62 13.49 6.70 -20.06
CA LEU A 62 13.19 6.33 -21.43
C LEU A 62 12.21 7.32 -22.07
N GLU A 63 12.08 7.28 -23.40
CA GLU A 63 11.15 8.14 -24.15
C GLU A 63 9.68 7.93 -23.77
N ASN A 64 9.32 6.71 -23.34
CA ASN A 64 7.96 6.40 -22.87
C ASN A 64 7.70 6.88 -21.43
N GLY A 65 8.67 7.52 -20.76
CA GLY A 65 8.55 8.01 -19.39
C GLY A 65 8.76 6.94 -18.30
N ASN A 66 9.10 5.70 -18.66
CA ASN A 66 9.57 4.69 -17.70
C ASN A 66 11.06 4.85 -17.43
N TYR A 67 11.52 4.29 -16.32
CA TYR A 67 12.95 4.15 -16.05
C TYR A 67 13.45 2.81 -16.60
N SER A 68 14.62 2.78 -17.24
CA SER A 68 15.39 1.57 -17.49
C SER A 68 16.40 1.39 -16.38
N LEU A 69 16.39 0.21 -15.76
CA LEU A 69 17.39 -0.24 -14.82
C LEU A 69 17.69 -1.70 -15.15
N PRO A 70 18.75 -1.97 -15.94
CA PRO A 70 19.09 -3.33 -16.33
C PRO A 70 19.26 -4.25 -15.13
N ASN A 71 18.80 -5.50 -15.26
CA ASN A 71 18.81 -6.51 -14.19
C ASN A 71 17.93 -6.18 -12.97
N SER A 72 16.99 -5.23 -13.08
CA SER A 72 16.03 -4.91 -12.00
C SER A 72 14.81 -5.83 -11.93
N GLY A 73 14.71 -6.83 -12.81
CA GLY A 73 13.55 -7.72 -12.93
C GLY A 73 13.26 -8.54 -11.67
N PHE A 74 12.18 -9.33 -11.72
CA PHE A 74 11.75 -10.16 -10.60
C PHE A 74 12.34 -11.57 -10.69
N ASN A 75 12.46 -12.25 -9.55
CA ASN A 75 12.94 -13.63 -9.53
C ASN A 75 11.90 -14.59 -10.14
N LYS A 76 12.16 -15.07 -11.36
CA LYS A 76 11.29 -16.04 -12.06
C LYS A 76 11.23 -17.44 -11.41
N ASN A 77 12.20 -17.78 -10.57
CA ASN A 77 12.25 -19.07 -9.87
C ASN A 77 11.46 -19.06 -8.56
N PHE A 78 10.93 -17.89 -8.16
CA PHE A 78 10.01 -17.77 -7.05
C PHE A 78 8.64 -18.36 -7.44
N LYS A 79 7.93 -18.95 -6.47
CA LYS A 79 6.56 -19.45 -6.70
C LYS A 79 5.60 -18.25 -6.71
N TRP A 80 5.17 -17.85 -7.91
CA TRP A 80 4.25 -16.73 -8.07
C TRP A 80 2.81 -17.14 -7.79
N THR A 81 2.14 -16.29 -7.01
CA THR A 81 0.72 -16.40 -6.65
C THR A 81 0.05 -15.06 -6.92
N ASP A 82 -1.29 -15.04 -7.00
CA ASP A 82 -2.06 -13.80 -7.11
C ASP A 82 -1.65 -12.79 -6.02
N GLU A 83 -1.46 -13.23 -4.78
CA GLU A 83 -1.06 -12.37 -3.67
C GLU A 83 0.26 -11.63 -3.91
N ASN A 84 1.27 -12.32 -4.45
CA ASN A 84 2.58 -11.73 -4.69
C ASN A 84 2.59 -10.82 -5.93
N ILE A 85 1.80 -11.14 -6.96
CA ILE A 85 1.60 -10.26 -8.12
C ILE A 85 0.84 -9.00 -7.72
N GLN A 86 -0.22 -9.14 -6.91
CA GLN A 86 -0.98 -8.00 -6.39
C GLN A 86 -0.09 -7.09 -5.54
N THR A 87 0.74 -7.67 -4.66
CA THR A 87 1.71 -6.90 -3.87
C THR A 87 2.67 -6.13 -4.79
N ALA A 88 3.23 -6.78 -5.81
CA ALA A 88 4.13 -6.12 -6.74
C ALA A 88 3.46 -4.95 -7.48
N LEU A 89 2.27 -5.16 -8.05
CA LEU A 89 1.50 -4.12 -8.75
C LEU A 89 1.11 -2.96 -7.83
N HIS A 90 0.64 -3.26 -6.63
CA HIS A 90 0.19 -2.25 -5.67
C HIS A 90 1.36 -1.35 -5.23
N GLU A 91 2.49 -1.95 -4.84
CA GLU A 91 3.68 -1.22 -4.40
C GLU A 91 4.39 -0.48 -5.54
N MET A 92 4.31 -0.99 -6.78
CA MET A 92 4.73 -0.24 -7.97
C MET A 92 3.83 0.98 -8.18
N ALA A 93 2.51 0.82 -8.12
CA ALA A 93 1.54 1.90 -8.34
C ALA A 93 1.71 3.07 -7.37
N HIS A 94 2.21 2.84 -6.15
CA HIS A 94 2.53 3.89 -5.18
C HIS A 94 3.48 4.96 -5.71
N GLN A 95 4.33 4.66 -6.70
CA GLN A 95 5.20 5.62 -7.35
C GLN A 95 4.42 6.71 -8.12
N LYS A 96 3.16 6.45 -8.50
CA LYS A 96 2.38 7.32 -9.38
C LYS A 96 0.97 7.66 -8.88
N ALA A 97 0.35 6.82 -8.04
CA ALA A 97 -0.96 7.09 -7.46
C ALA A 97 -0.87 7.98 -6.20
N LYS A 98 -1.88 8.83 -5.96
CA LYS A 98 -2.10 9.53 -4.69
C LYS A 98 -2.91 8.64 -3.77
N ALA A 99 -2.50 8.49 -2.52
CA ALA A 99 -3.25 7.80 -1.47
C ALA A 99 -2.87 8.39 -0.12
N ASP A 100 -3.80 8.38 0.85
CA ASP A 100 -3.52 8.91 2.20
C ASP A 100 -2.48 8.07 2.95
N GLN A 101 -2.39 6.78 2.62
CA GLN A 101 -1.48 5.82 3.21
C GLN A 101 -0.95 4.91 2.10
N LYS A 102 0.37 4.69 2.10
CA LYS A 102 1.07 3.81 1.17
C LYS A 102 2.02 2.93 1.98
N TRP A 103 1.94 1.61 1.79
CA TRP A 103 2.82 0.65 2.45
C TRP A 103 3.60 -0.13 1.41
N GLY A 104 4.94 -0.09 1.51
CA GLY A 104 5.81 -0.71 0.53
C GLY A 104 5.96 0.11 -0.75
N TYR A 105 7.10 -0.07 -1.41
CA TYR A 105 7.46 0.65 -2.62
C TYR A 105 8.37 -0.24 -3.46
N ILE A 106 7.98 -0.45 -4.72
CA ILE A 106 8.83 -1.08 -5.71
C ILE A 106 9.03 -0.05 -6.82
N PHE A 107 10.28 0.32 -7.07
CA PHE A 107 10.61 1.29 -8.11
C PHE A 107 10.15 0.76 -9.48
N ILE A 108 9.32 1.52 -10.18
CA ILE A 108 8.84 1.15 -11.51
C ILE A 108 9.99 1.27 -12.51
N THR A 109 10.32 0.16 -13.15
CA THR A 109 11.25 0.10 -14.28
C THR A 109 10.62 -0.66 -15.44
N GLN A 110 11.09 -0.39 -16.66
CA GLN A 110 10.66 -1.09 -17.86
C GLN A 110 10.90 -2.61 -17.71
N GLU A 111 12.05 -2.98 -17.16
CA GLU A 111 12.45 -4.37 -16.97
C GLU A 111 11.57 -5.09 -15.93
N ARG A 112 11.13 -4.40 -14.86
CA ARG A 112 10.19 -4.95 -13.88
C ARG A 112 8.81 -5.18 -14.48
N ILE A 113 8.32 -4.22 -15.27
CA ILE A 113 7.03 -4.35 -15.96
C ILE A 113 7.07 -5.55 -16.90
N GLU A 114 8.09 -5.65 -17.75
CA GLU A 114 8.23 -6.74 -18.73
C GLU A 114 8.42 -8.09 -18.05
N SER A 115 9.28 -8.15 -17.03
CA SER A 115 9.46 -9.36 -16.22
C SER A 115 8.17 -9.82 -15.56
N LEU A 116 7.35 -8.90 -15.05
CA LEU A 116 6.08 -9.25 -14.41
C LEU A 116 5.04 -9.72 -15.43
N ILE A 117 5.03 -9.17 -16.65
CA ILE A 117 4.19 -9.67 -17.75
C ILE A 117 4.55 -11.13 -18.06
N ASP A 118 5.83 -11.44 -18.19
CA ASP A 118 6.29 -12.80 -18.49
C ASP A 118 5.95 -13.78 -17.37
N ILE A 119 6.13 -13.35 -16.11
CA ILE A 119 5.74 -14.13 -14.93
C ILE A 119 4.24 -14.41 -14.96
N VAL A 120 3.40 -13.40 -15.18
CA VAL A 120 1.94 -13.57 -15.19
C VAL A 120 1.51 -14.51 -16.31
N LYS A 121 2.10 -14.40 -17.51
CA LYS A 121 1.78 -15.26 -18.66
C LYS A 121 2.26 -16.71 -18.48
N SER A 122 3.23 -16.94 -17.62
CA SER A 122 3.84 -18.26 -17.39
C SER A 122 3.27 -19.00 -16.17
N ASN A 123 2.34 -18.40 -15.42
CA ASN A 123 1.76 -18.97 -14.21
C ASN A 123 0.23 -19.03 -14.32
N ASP A 124 -0.38 -20.03 -13.69
CA ASP A 124 -1.83 -20.12 -13.57
C ASP A 124 -2.31 -19.22 -12.42
N LEU A 125 -2.86 -18.06 -12.78
CA LEU A 125 -3.26 -16.99 -11.85
C LEU A 125 -4.73 -16.65 -12.05
N VAL A 126 -5.47 -16.54 -10.95
CA VAL A 126 -6.92 -16.32 -10.95
C VAL A 126 -7.27 -14.99 -11.64
N GLN A 127 -6.45 -13.95 -11.46
CA GLN A 127 -6.66 -12.63 -12.04
C GLN A 127 -5.64 -12.28 -13.13
N GLY A 128 -5.00 -13.28 -13.76
CA GLY A 128 -3.92 -13.09 -14.73
C GLY A 128 -4.25 -12.10 -15.86
N SER A 129 -5.47 -12.15 -16.40
CA SER A 129 -5.92 -11.21 -17.43
C SER A 129 -5.93 -9.76 -16.96
N THR A 130 -6.45 -9.51 -15.75
CA THR A 130 -6.46 -8.18 -15.11
C THR A 130 -5.03 -7.64 -14.96
N TYR A 131 -4.09 -8.49 -14.51
CA TYR A 131 -2.70 -8.08 -14.30
C TYR A 131 -2.00 -7.71 -15.62
N VAL A 132 -2.15 -8.54 -16.66
CA VAL A 132 -1.58 -8.25 -17.99
C VAL A 132 -2.15 -6.96 -18.56
N GLU A 133 -3.45 -6.72 -18.41
CA GLU A 133 -4.10 -5.51 -18.92
C GLU A 133 -3.51 -4.22 -18.31
N ILE A 134 -3.25 -4.23 -17.00
CA ILE A 134 -2.59 -3.12 -16.29
C ILE A 134 -1.14 -2.97 -16.77
N LEU A 135 -0.38 -4.07 -16.79
CA LEU A 135 1.04 -4.04 -17.13
C LEU A 135 1.31 -3.63 -18.58
N GLU A 136 0.49 -4.04 -19.54
CA GLU A 136 0.66 -3.64 -20.95
C GLU A 136 0.41 -2.14 -21.18
N ARG A 137 -0.42 -1.49 -20.33
CA ARG A 137 -0.53 -0.02 -20.31
C ARG A 137 0.73 0.62 -19.74
N TRP A 138 1.17 0.16 -18.57
CA TRP A 138 2.35 0.70 -17.90
C TRP A 138 3.61 0.52 -18.74
N LYS A 139 3.72 -0.57 -19.49
CA LYS A 139 4.81 -0.84 -20.46
C LYS A 139 4.93 0.25 -21.52
N GLN A 140 3.80 0.84 -21.91
CA GLN A 140 3.73 1.94 -22.88
C GLN A 140 3.89 3.33 -22.24
N GLY A 141 4.15 3.41 -20.93
CA GLY A 141 4.20 4.68 -20.21
C GLY A 141 2.83 5.29 -19.90
N LYS A 142 1.75 4.54 -20.12
CA LYS A 142 0.37 5.02 -19.96
C LYS A 142 -0.10 4.84 -18.52
N TYR A 143 -0.05 5.92 -17.75
CA TYR A 143 -0.38 5.97 -16.32
C TYR A 143 -1.56 6.90 -15.99
N GLU A 144 -2.32 7.33 -17.00
CA GLU A 144 -3.46 8.25 -16.86
C GLU A 144 -4.57 7.73 -15.93
N LYS A 145 -4.57 6.42 -15.62
CA LYS A 145 -5.53 5.74 -14.74
C LYS A 145 -4.84 4.88 -13.67
N VAL A 146 -3.60 5.18 -13.32
CA VAL A 146 -2.82 4.36 -12.37
C VAL A 146 -3.43 4.31 -10.97
N ASP A 147 -4.23 5.30 -10.59
CA ASP A 147 -5.05 5.29 -9.37
C ASP A 147 -6.20 4.27 -9.44
N ALA A 148 -6.84 4.14 -10.61
CA ALA A 148 -7.83 3.10 -10.86
C ALA A 148 -7.19 1.71 -10.91
N ASP A 149 -6.00 1.59 -11.52
CA ASP A 149 -5.22 0.34 -11.53
C ASP A 149 -4.84 -0.06 -10.10
N HIS A 150 -4.33 0.89 -9.30
CA HIS A 150 -4.09 0.73 -7.86
C HIS A 150 -5.35 0.25 -7.14
N ASN A 151 -6.48 0.94 -7.33
CA ASN A 151 -7.73 0.61 -6.65
C ASN A 151 -8.34 -0.73 -7.07
N LYS A 152 -8.07 -1.18 -8.30
CA LYS A 152 -8.44 -2.53 -8.75
C LYS A 152 -7.72 -3.58 -7.92
N ILE A 153 -6.40 -3.43 -7.72
CA ILE A 153 -5.59 -4.35 -6.91
C ILE A 153 -5.94 -4.24 -5.43
N TRP A 154 -6.07 -3.03 -4.90
CA TRP A 154 -6.50 -2.76 -3.52
C TRP A 154 -7.83 -3.44 -3.17
N LYS A 155 -8.80 -3.46 -4.10
CA LYS A 155 -10.07 -4.20 -3.92
C LYS A 155 -9.88 -5.71 -3.89
N LEU A 156 -9.02 -6.27 -4.74
CA LEU A 156 -8.70 -7.71 -4.72
C LEU A 156 -8.04 -8.12 -3.40
N GLN A 157 -7.26 -7.23 -2.79
CA GLN A 157 -6.65 -7.39 -1.48
C GLN A 157 -7.60 -7.13 -0.30
N SER A 158 -8.89 -6.87 -0.55
CA SER A 158 -9.87 -6.49 0.48
C SER A 158 -9.42 -5.28 1.32
N GLY A 159 -8.78 -4.30 0.68
CA GLY A 159 -8.26 -3.11 1.32
C GLY A 159 -9.35 -2.26 1.98
N ASN A 160 -9.00 -1.60 3.09
CA ASN A 160 -9.88 -0.69 3.84
C ASN A 160 -9.26 0.71 4.07
N LEU A 161 -7.96 0.85 3.85
CA LEU A 161 -7.19 2.07 4.03
C LEU A 161 -6.27 2.27 2.83
N GLY A 162 -5.95 3.52 2.50
CA GLY A 162 -5.04 3.83 1.39
C GLY A 162 -5.68 3.77 0.01
N GLU A 163 -7.00 3.93 -0.13
CA GLU A 163 -7.63 4.04 -1.45
C GLU A 163 -7.03 5.21 -2.25
N GLY A 164 -6.76 4.96 -3.53
CA GLY A 164 -6.20 5.90 -4.48
C GLY A 164 -7.17 7.04 -4.80
N LYS A 165 -6.66 8.27 -4.82
CA LYS A 165 -7.44 9.52 -4.96
C LYS A 165 -7.10 10.34 -6.20
N GLY A 166 -6.34 9.77 -7.13
CA GLY A 166 -5.87 10.45 -8.33
C GLY A 166 -4.42 10.12 -8.66
N VAL A 167 -3.94 10.68 -9.77
CA VAL A 167 -2.56 10.51 -10.25
C VAL A 167 -1.68 11.66 -9.73
N MET A 168 -0.47 11.35 -9.28
CA MET A 168 0.53 12.34 -8.90
C MET A 168 1.03 13.11 -10.11
N SER A 169 1.25 14.41 -9.93
CA SER A 169 1.99 15.25 -10.87
C SER A 169 3.44 14.78 -11.02
N GLU A 170 4.11 15.19 -12.09
CA GLU A 170 5.52 14.85 -12.31
C GLU A 170 6.43 15.34 -11.17
N ALA A 171 6.15 16.51 -10.60
CA ALA A 171 6.89 17.05 -9.46
C ALA A 171 6.71 16.18 -8.20
N GLU A 172 5.48 15.76 -7.90
CA GLU A 172 5.19 14.84 -6.79
C GLU A 172 5.88 13.48 -6.99
N GLN A 173 5.87 12.95 -8.22
CA GLN A 173 6.55 11.70 -8.56
C GLN A 173 8.07 11.82 -8.36
N LYS A 174 8.68 12.92 -8.84
CA LYS A 174 10.12 13.16 -8.69
C LYS A 174 10.54 13.29 -7.22
N GLU A 175 9.75 14.00 -6.43
CA GLU A 175 10.00 14.14 -4.99
C GLU A 175 9.93 12.78 -4.28
N LEU A 176 8.89 11.99 -4.55
CA LEU A 176 8.77 10.65 -4.01
C LEU A 176 9.97 9.78 -4.39
N ILE A 177 10.38 9.80 -5.66
CA ILE A 177 11.51 8.99 -6.13
C ILE A 177 12.78 9.36 -5.38
N ASN A 178 13.04 10.67 -5.21
CA ASN A 178 14.20 11.13 -4.46
C ASN A 178 14.15 10.67 -3.00
N GLN A 179 13.01 10.79 -2.33
CA GLN A 179 12.85 10.44 -0.92
C GLN A 179 12.93 8.94 -0.65
N VAL A 180 12.34 8.13 -1.52
CA VAL A 180 12.15 6.69 -1.30
C VAL A 180 13.29 5.86 -1.90
N PHE A 181 13.81 6.25 -3.06
CA PHE A 181 14.73 5.41 -3.83
C PHE A 181 16.15 5.98 -3.97
N MET A 182 16.33 7.30 -3.87
CA MET A 182 17.63 7.96 -4.12
C MET A 182 18.31 8.48 -2.85
N ASN A 183 17.63 8.41 -1.70
CA ASN A 183 18.13 9.02 -0.48
C ASN A 183 19.21 8.14 0.13
N LYS A 184 20.47 8.50 -0.12
CA LYS A 184 21.61 8.04 0.67
C LYS A 184 21.36 8.50 2.10
N GLY A 185 21.26 7.56 3.04
CA GLY A 185 21.36 7.90 4.45
C GLY A 185 22.59 8.79 4.64
N THR A 186 22.35 10.01 5.12
CA THR A 186 23.40 10.91 5.63
C THR A 186 24.12 10.25 6.79
#